data_AF-A0A0U1KN50-F1
#
_entry.id   AF-A0A0U1KN50-F1
#
_cell.length_a   1.000
_cell.length_b   1.000
_cell.length_c   1.000
_cell.angle_alpha   90.00
_cell.angle_beta   90.00
_cell.angle_gamma   90.00
#
_symmetry.space_group_name_H-M   'P 1'
#
loop_
_entity.id
_entity.type
_entity.pdbx_description
1 polymer ?
#
loop_
_entity_poly.entity_id
_entity_poly.type
_entity_poly.pdbx_seq_one_letter_code
_entity_poly.pdbx_strand_id
1 'polypeptide(L)'
;MKLSFEYGHGLMDAELPDDTDVFIPGETVPDPPHIPTDEIEARTLESIRNPIGMEPLTNLAKKGSKVSIIFPDRVKGGEHETAHRKVSIKLILKELYDVGVEKKDIIFICSNGLHRKNTDKEIRNILGKEIFHDFWFTNQIINHDSEDYDHLVDLGMTESGDPVYINKYVYDSDVAILIGHTLGNPYGGYSGGYKHSATGINHWKSIATHHVPKVMHRKDFVPVTTHSLMRTKFDEISMHMEEKMGKKFFCCDAVLDTKARQIEIFSGYAKEMQQLSWKAANKRTFVPYAKEKYDVLVFGLPKSFHYGDGMGTNPIMMMQAISAQIVRHRRVMSDNCVIICSSICNGDFHDEIWPYTREMYDMFQKDGMQTLPDMNRYGEYFATDEAYIRKYRHAFAYHPFHGFSMISSAHIAEKNAAAVYVVGAEQPGFARGMGLKTRATFEEALEDAKRKIVGKNPNILALPRTFKTASVHLMMEDEVYNGEEIHHHGHMHM
;
A
#
# COMPACT_ATOMS: atom_id res chain seq x y z
N MET A 1 25.92 -19.05 -8.00
CA MET A 1 25.20 -18.37 -9.09
C MET A 1 25.26 -16.86 -8.90
N LYS A 2 25.35 -16.11 -10.00
CA LYS A 2 25.42 -14.65 -9.99
C LYS A 2 24.03 -14.03 -10.19
N LEU A 3 23.60 -13.15 -9.27
CA LEU A 3 22.35 -12.39 -9.35
C LEU A 3 22.60 -10.89 -9.17
N SER A 4 21.68 -10.05 -9.64
CA SER A 4 21.76 -8.59 -9.49
C SER A 4 20.52 -8.04 -8.80
N PHE A 5 20.72 -7.21 -7.77
CA PHE A 5 19.67 -6.64 -6.94
C PHE A 5 19.66 -5.12 -7.01
N GLU A 6 18.51 -4.49 -6.79
CA GLU A 6 18.41 -3.03 -6.85
C GLU A 6 19.29 -2.33 -5.81
N TYR A 7 20.00 -1.29 -6.24
CA TYR A 7 20.88 -0.50 -5.39
C TYR A 7 20.86 0.96 -5.85
N GLY A 8 20.02 1.77 -5.21
CA GLY A 8 19.85 3.16 -5.58
C GLY A 8 19.26 3.33 -6.99
N HIS A 9 20.03 3.93 -7.90
CA HIS A 9 19.63 4.07 -9.31
C HIS A 9 20.09 2.90 -10.19
N GLY A 10 20.94 2.02 -9.68
CA GLY A 10 21.53 0.91 -10.41
C GLY A 10 21.23 -0.44 -9.78
N LEU A 11 22.14 -1.37 -10.01
CA LEU A 11 22.11 -2.72 -9.46
C LEU A 11 23.43 -3.01 -8.73
N MET A 12 23.38 -3.95 -7.78
CA MET A 12 24.54 -4.53 -7.12
C MET A 12 24.50 -6.04 -7.34
N ASP A 13 25.63 -6.58 -7.79
CA ASP A 13 25.78 -8.02 -8.03
C ASP A 13 26.03 -8.77 -6.71
N ALA A 14 25.59 -10.03 -6.68
CA ALA A 14 25.83 -10.98 -5.61
C ALA A 14 26.16 -12.36 -6.19
N GLU A 15 27.19 -13.00 -5.65
CA GLU A 15 27.48 -14.42 -5.86
C GLU A 15 26.86 -15.22 -4.71
N LEU A 16 25.72 -15.85 -4.97
CA LEU A 16 25.01 -16.69 -4.01
C LEU A 16 25.27 -18.18 -4.28
N PRO A 17 25.08 -19.09 -3.31
CA PRO A 17 25.14 -20.54 -3.53
C PRO A 17 24.25 -21.02 -4.70
N ASP A 18 24.68 -22.05 -5.42
CA ASP A 18 23.96 -22.55 -6.62
C ASP A 18 22.60 -23.20 -6.31
N ASP A 19 22.35 -23.56 -5.05
CA ASP A 19 21.09 -24.06 -4.50
C ASP A 19 20.16 -22.94 -4.02
N THR A 20 20.46 -21.67 -4.31
CA THR A 20 19.57 -20.54 -4.00
C THR A 20 18.31 -20.58 -4.87
N ASP A 21 17.14 -20.53 -4.22
CA ASP A 21 15.86 -20.37 -4.91
C ASP A 21 15.67 -18.91 -5.35
N VAL A 22 15.10 -18.71 -6.55
CA VAL A 22 14.88 -17.38 -7.14
C VAL A 22 13.42 -17.19 -7.49
N PHE A 23 12.79 -16.17 -6.90
CA PHE A 23 11.40 -15.83 -7.19
C PHE A 23 11.25 -14.40 -7.71
N ILE A 24 10.72 -14.26 -8.93
CA ILE A 24 10.36 -12.97 -9.55
C ILE A 24 8.85 -12.99 -9.82
N PRO A 25 8.06 -12.07 -9.21
CA PRO A 25 6.62 -12.00 -9.45
C PRO A 25 6.27 -11.86 -10.95
N GLY A 26 5.35 -12.71 -11.42
CA GLY A 26 4.89 -12.75 -12.81
C GLY A 26 5.83 -13.46 -13.78
N GLU A 27 7.00 -13.93 -13.34
CA GLU A 27 7.99 -14.64 -14.19
C GLU A 27 8.26 -16.06 -13.69
N THR A 28 8.59 -16.23 -12.41
CA THR A 28 8.76 -17.57 -11.81
C THR A 28 7.44 -18.31 -11.77
N VAL A 29 6.38 -17.60 -11.38
CA VAL A 29 4.98 -18.05 -11.52
C VAL A 29 4.25 -16.96 -12.30
N PRO A 30 3.66 -17.28 -13.47
CA PRO A 30 2.98 -16.30 -14.30
C PRO A 30 1.74 -15.75 -13.59
N ASP A 31 1.45 -14.47 -13.82
CA ASP A 31 0.15 -13.91 -13.42
C ASP A 31 -0.99 -14.63 -14.18
N PRO A 32 -2.21 -14.67 -13.61
CA PRO A 32 -3.40 -15.05 -14.36
C PRO A 32 -3.57 -14.19 -15.63
N PRO A 33 -4.26 -14.70 -16.66
CA PRO A 33 -4.58 -13.91 -17.85
C PRO A 33 -5.27 -12.60 -17.48
N HIS A 34 -4.85 -11.52 -18.14
CA HIS A 34 -5.51 -10.22 -18.04
C HIS A 34 -6.55 -10.07 -19.14
N ILE A 35 -7.51 -9.17 -18.94
CA ILE A 35 -8.52 -8.81 -19.93
C ILE A 35 -7.80 -8.26 -21.19
N PRO A 36 -8.13 -8.76 -22.39
CA PRO A 36 -7.59 -8.21 -23.63
C PRO A 36 -7.89 -6.73 -23.80
N THR A 37 -6.96 -5.99 -24.41
CA THR A 37 -7.04 -4.52 -24.54
C THR A 37 -8.31 -4.06 -25.26
N ASP A 38 -8.74 -4.80 -26.28
CA ASP A 38 -9.94 -4.56 -27.09
C ASP A 38 -11.25 -4.93 -26.37
N GLU A 39 -11.19 -5.75 -25.32
CA GLU A 39 -12.36 -6.11 -24.49
C GLU A 39 -12.49 -5.24 -23.24
N ILE A 40 -11.44 -4.48 -22.89
CA ILE A 40 -11.33 -3.81 -21.59
C ILE A 40 -12.46 -2.80 -21.33
N GLU A 41 -12.85 -2.01 -22.34
CA GLU A 41 -13.94 -1.05 -22.21
C GLU A 41 -15.29 -1.77 -22.02
N ALA A 42 -15.54 -2.84 -22.78
CA ALA A 42 -16.76 -3.61 -22.70
C ALA A 42 -16.92 -4.30 -21.34
N ARG A 43 -15.86 -4.96 -20.83
CA ARG A 43 -15.85 -5.62 -19.51
C ARG A 43 -15.97 -4.62 -18.37
N THR A 44 -15.35 -3.45 -18.49
CA THR A 44 -15.50 -2.37 -17.50
C THR A 44 -16.93 -1.87 -17.45
N LEU A 45 -17.54 -1.60 -18.62
CA LEU A 45 -18.91 -1.11 -18.72
C LEU A 45 -19.94 -2.13 -18.23
N GLU A 46 -19.73 -3.42 -18.53
CA GLU A 46 -20.55 -4.51 -18.02
C GLU A 46 -20.56 -4.52 -16.48
N SER A 47 -19.39 -4.39 -15.86
CA SER A 47 -19.25 -4.31 -14.40
C SER A 47 -19.98 -3.10 -13.81
N ILE A 48 -19.81 -1.91 -14.42
CA ILE A 48 -20.47 -0.67 -13.96
C ILE A 48 -22.00 -0.75 -14.04
N ARG A 49 -22.53 -1.41 -15.08
CA ARG A 49 -23.99 -1.53 -15.30
C ARG A 49 -24.65 -2.66 -14.52
N ASN A 50 -23.85 -3.61 -14.01
CA ASN A 50 -24.33 -4.72 -13.19
C ASN A 50 -23.61 -4.72 -11.83
N PRO A 51 -23.74 -3.64 -11.03
CA PRO A 51 -23.04 -3.54 -9.76
C PRO A 51 -23.56 -4.55 -8.75
N ILE A 52 -22.66 -5.02 -7.89
CA ILE A 52 -22.93 -6.02 -6.86
C ILE A 52 -23.52 -5.31 -5.63
N GLY A 53 -24.67 -5.77 -5.13
CA GLY A 53 -25.24 -5.30 -3.85
C GLY A 53 -25.79 -3.87 -3.84
N MET A 54 -25.97 -3.24 -5.02
CA MET A 54 -26.59 -1.92 -5.16
C MET A 54 -27.13 -1.67 -6.58
N GLU A 55 -27.80 -0.54 -6.79
CA GLU A 55 -28.30 -0.10 -8.09
C GLU A 55 -27.19 0.48 -9.00
N PRO A 56 -27.33 0.42 -10.34
CA PRO A 56 -26.41 1.06 -11.28
C PRO A 56 -26.43 2.59 -11.17
N LEU A 57 -25.34 3.23 -11.63
CA LEU A 57 -25.20 4.69 -11.62
C LEU A 57 -26.37 5.42 -12.30
N THR A 58 -26.95 4.82 -13.34
CA THR A 58 -28.11 5.37 -14.06
C THR A 58 -29.38 5.45 -13.23
N ASN A 59 -29.46 4.69 -12.13
CA ASN A 59 -30.57 4.74 -11.16
C ASN A 59 -30.21 5.58 -9.92
N LEU A 60 -28.92 5.69 -9.60
CA LEU A 60 -28.43 6.46 -8.45
C LEU A 60 -28.32 7.96 -8.74
N ALA A 61 -27.96 8.32 -9.98
CA ALA A 61 -27.81 9.69 -10.42
C ALA A 61 -28.99 10.16 -11.28
N LYS A 62 -29.24 11.46 -11.27
CA LYS A 62 -30.22 12.13 -12.14
C LYS A 62 -29.72 13.53 -12.48
N LYS A 63 -30.41 14.22 -13.38
CA LYS A 63 -30.14 15.63 -13.65
C LYS A 63 -30.09 16.46 -12.36
N GLY A 64 -28.99 17.19 -12.18
CA GLY A 64 -28.73 18.02 -11.01
C GLY A 64 -28.11 17.29 -9.81
N SER A 65 -27.87 15.98 -9.89
CA SER A 65 -27.10 15.24 -8.88
C SER A 65 -25.66 15.76 -8.80
N LYS A 66 -25.18 16.02 -7.59
CA LYS A 66 -23.75 16.27 -7.31
C LYS A 66 -23.01 14.96 -7.19
N VAL A 67 -21.89 14.83 -7.89
CA VAL A 67 -21.10 13.59 -7.93
C VAL A 67 -19.68 13.85 -7.46
N SER A 68 -19.20 13.03 -6.54
CA SER A 68 -17.78 12.96 -6.19
C SER A 68 -17.16 11.69 -6.78
N ILE A 69 -16.06 11.84 -7.53
CA ILE A 69 -15.27 10.73 -8.08
C ILE A 69 -13.91 10.72 -7.38
N ILE A 70 -13.71 9.73 -6.52
CA ILE A 70 -12.51 9.58 -5.71
C ILE A 70 -11.58 8.57 -6.38
N PHE A 71 -10.32 8.94 -6.58
CA PHE A 71 -9.32 8.08 -7.22
C PHE A 71 -8.03 8.07 -6.39
N PRO A 72 -7.28 6.95 -6.35
CA PRO A 72 -6.06 6.84 -5.57
C PRO A 72 -4.92 7.64 -6.18
N ASP A 73 -3.97 7.98 -5.33
CA ASP A 73 -2.75 8.71 -5.67
C ASP A 73 -1.73 7.87 -6.45
N ARG A 74 -0.64 8.52 -6.87
CA ARG A 74 0.45 7.92 -7.67
C ARG A 74 1.12 6.69 -7.04
N VAL A 75 1.04 6.52 -5.72
CA VAL A 75 1.65 5.39 -5.00
C VAL A 75 1.07 4.05 -5.48
N LYS A 76 -0.11 4.07 -6.10
CA LYS A 76 -0.78 2.88 -6.62
C LYS A 76 -0.33 2.45 -8.02
N GLY A 77 0.50 3.24 -8.70
CA GLY A 77 0.99 2.93 -10.05
C GLY A 77 -0.13 2.80 -11.09
N GLY A 78 0.17 2.30 -12.28
CA GLY A 78 -0.81 2.16 -13.37
C GLY A 78 -1.09 3.48 -14.10
N GLU A 79 -0.08 4.01 -14.79
CA GLU A 79 -0.18 5.25 -15.58
C GLU A 79 -0.18 5.01 -17.10
N HIS A 80 -0.22 3.74 -17.54
CA HIS A 80 -0.30 3.37 -18.95
C HIS A 80 -1.64 3.79 -19.57
N GLU A 81 -1.75 3.71 -20.89
CA GLU A 81 -2.88 4.23 -21.66
C GLU A 81 -4.22 3.63 -21.25
N THR A 82 -4.26 2.31 -21.06
CA THR A 82 -5.46 1.55 -20.69
C THR A 82 -5.59 1.27 -19.20
N ALA A 83 -4.89 2.03 -18.36
CA ALA A 83 -4.95 1.85 -16.92
C ALA A 83 -6.38 2.00 -16.38
N HIS A 84 -6.73 1.19 -15.38
CA HIS A 84 -8.09 1.06 -14.84
C HIS A 84 -8.77 2.41 -14.59
N ARG A 85 -8.07 3.35 -13.95
CA ARG A 85 -8.63 4.67 -13.63
C ARG A 85 -9.04 5.45 -14.88
N LYS A 86 -8.24 5.41 -15.96
CA LYS A 86 -8.54 6.15 -17.19
C LYS A 86 -9.77 5.56 -17.89
N VAL A 87 -9.84 4.23 -17.96
CA VAL A 87 -10.94 3.51 -18.60
C VAL A 87 -12.24 3.66 -17.80
N SER A 88 -12.21 3.30 -16.52
CA SER A 88 -13.40 3.33 -15.65
C SER A 88 -13.97 4.74 -15.49
N ILE A 89 -13.15 5.77 -15.24
CA ILE A 89 -13.64 7.14 -15.07
C ILE A 89 -14.30 7.63 -16.37
N LYS A 90 -13.69 7.38 -17.53
CA LYS A 90 -14.27 7.78 -18.83
C LYS A 90 -15.65 7.16 -19.04
N LEU A 91 -15.81 5.87 -18.74
CA LEU A 91 -17.08 5.16 -18.88
C LEU A 91 -18.11 5.61 -17.84
N ILE A 92 -17.69 5.85 -16.60
CA ILE A 92 -18.56 6.37 -15.53
C ILE A 92 -19.08 7.77 -15.89
N LEU A 93 -18.21 8.67 -16.37
CA LEU A 93 -18.63 9.99 -16.83
C LEU A 93 -19.70 9.90 -17.92
N LYS A 94 -19.56 8.96 -18.87
CA LYS A 94 -20.57 8.73 -19.90
C LYS A 94 -21.92 8.34 -19.31
N GLU A 95 -21.96 7.34 -18.41
CA GLU A 95 -23.23 6.91 -17.78
C GLU A 95 -23.88 8.04 -16.97
N LEU A 96 -23.09 8.89 -16.31
CA LEU A 96 -23.58 10.06 -15.56
C LEU A 96 -24.16 11.14 -16.50
N TYR A 97 -23.49 11.43 -17.61
CA TYR A 97 -23.98 12.39 -18.60
C TYR A 97 -25.25 11.91 -19.30
N ASP A 98 -25.37 10.61 -19.57
CA ASP A 98 -26.57 10.01 -20.20
C ASP A 98 -27.83 10.18 -19.35
N VAL A 99 -27.70 10.28 -18.01
CA VAL A 99 -28.81 10.59 -17.09
C VAL A 99 -28.92 12.07 -16.72
N GLY A 100 -28.15 12.92 -17.40
CA GLY A 100 -28.25 14.38 -17.35
C GLY A 100 -27.47 15.05 -16.22
N VAL A 101 -26.52 14.37 -15.57
CA VAL A 101 -25.54 15.06 -14.69
C VAL A 101 -24.72 16.01 -15.53
N GLU A 102 -24.53 17.24 -15.08
CA GLU A 102 -23.73 18.22 -15.81
C GLU A 102 -22.28 18.21 -15.30
N LYS A 103 -21.32 18.50 -16.18
CA LYS A 103 -19.88 18.60 -15.83
C LYS A 103 -19.64 19.43 -14.57
N LYS A 104 -20.34 20.55 -14.40
CA LYS A 104 -20.20 21.47 -13.26
C LYS A 104 -20.54 20.83 -11.90
N ASP A 105 -21.31 19.76 -11.90
CA ASP A 105 -21.78 19.07 -10.70
C ASP A 105 -20.89 17.89 -10.29
N ILE A 106 -19.76 17.68 -10.99
CA ILE A 106 -18.81 16.59 -10.75
C ILE A 106 -17.52 17.14 -10.14
N ILE A 107 -17.01 16.51 -9.08
CA ILE A 107 -15.69 16.81 -8.51
C ILE A 107 -14.84 15.55 -8.41
N PHE A 108 -13.55 15.68 -8.71
CA PHE A 108 -12.54 14.65 -8.62
C PHE A 108 -11.67 14.86 -7.38
N ILE A 109 -11.49 13.81 -6.60
CA ILE A 109 -10.71 13.87 -5.35
C ILE A 109 -9.62 12.81 -5.39
N CYS A 110 -8.37 13.24 -5.45
CA CYS A 110 -7.23 12.37 -5.24
C CYS A 110 -7.18 11.98 -3.76
N SER A 111 -7.25 10.69 -3.48
CA SER A 111 -7.35 10.11 -2.14
C SER A 111 -5.97 9.77 -1.56
N ASN A 112 -5.15 10.80 -1.42
CA ASN A 112 -3.78 10.68 -0.93
C ASN A 112 -3.68 10.45 0.59
N GLY A 113 -4.75 10.65 1.37
CA GLY A 113 -4.71 10.51 2.83
C GLY A 113 -3.56 11.30 3.45
N LEU A 114 -2.69 10.61 4.20
CA LEU A 114 -1.49 11.19 4.81
C LEU A 114 -0.27 11.27 3.89
N HIS A 115 -0.40 10.81 2.65
CA HIS A 115 0.64 11.00 1.66
C HIS A 115 0.71 12.44 1.21
N ARG A 116 1.87 12.82 0.67
CA ARG A 116 1.98 14.11 -0.01
C ARG A 116 0.94 14.27 -1.11
N LYS A 117 0.50 15.51 -1.31
CA LYS A 117 -0.31 15.89 -2.47
C LYS A 117 0.42 15.49 -3.77
N ASN A 118 -0.35 15.12 -4.78
CA ASN A 118 0.16 14.81 -6.11
C ASN A 118 0.25 16.11 -6.93
N THR A 119 1.31 16.21 -7.73
CA THR A 119 1.53 17.34 -8.63
C THR A 119 0.57 17.30 -9.81
N ASP A 120 0.45 18.42 -10.54
CA ASP A 120 -0.31 18.50 -11.78
C ASP A 120 0.13 17.44 -12.79
N LYS A 121 1.45 17.22 -12.93
CA LYS A 121 2.02 16.19 -13.80
C LYS A 121 1.58 14.78 -13.38
N GLU A 122 1.62 14.48 -12.08
CA GLU A 122 1.22 13.16 -11.56
C GLU A 122 -0.28 12.93 -11.74
N ILE A 123 -1.12 13.92 -11.42
CA ILE A 123 -2.57 13.85 -11.65
C ILE A 123 -2.88 13.66 -13.13
N ARG A 124 -2.20 14.39 -14.02
CA ARG A 124 -2.34 14.25 -15.48
C ARG A 124 -1.96 12.84 -15.95
N ASN A 125 -0.90 12.25 -15.42
CA ASN A 125 -0.50 10.89 -15.76
C ASN A 125 -1.54 9.86 -15.30
N ILE A 126 -2.11 10.05 -14.11
CA ILE A 126 -3.12 9.17 -13.50
C ILE A 126 -4.45 9.21 -14.26
N LEU A 127 -4.97 10.41 -14.51
CA LEU A 127 -6.31 10.59 -15.11
C LEU A 127 -6.27 10.60 -16.64
N GLY A 128 -5.12 10.81 -17.25
CA GLY A 128 -5.00 11.00 -18.69
C GLY A 128 -5.28 12.45 -19.11
N LYS A 129 -4.88 12.78 -20.34
CA LYS A 129 -4.89 14.18 -20.84
C LYS A 129 -6.29 14.77 -20.96
N GLU A 130 -7.26 13.97 -21.38
CA GLU A 130 -8.64 14.40 -21.65
C GLU A 130 -9.33 14.85 -20.35
N ILE A 131 -9.49 13.94 -19.38
CA ILE A 131 -10.09 14.24 -18.07
C ILE A 131 -9.33 15.36 -17.36
N PHE A 132 -8.00 15.35 -17.42
CA PHE A 132 -7.19 16.41 -16.83
C PHE A 132 -7.52 17.79 -17.42
N HIS A 133 -7.49 17.94 -18.75
CA HIS A 133 -7.77 19.23 -19.38
C HIS A 133 -9.21 19.70 -19.12
N ASP A 134 -10.16 18.78 -19.06
CA ASP A 134 -11.56 19.13 -18.83
C ASP A 134 -11.80 19.65 -17.40
N PHE A 135 -11.21 19.03 -16.38
CA PHE A 135 -11.59 19.31 -14.98
C PHE A 135 -10.51 20.05 -14.17
N TRP A 136 -9.25 20.08 -14.60
CA TRP A 136 -8.17 20.72 -13.83
C TRP A 136 -8.32 22.24 -13.80
N PHE A 137 -8.49 22.87 -14.96
CA PHE A 137 -8.53 24.34 -15.09
C PHE A 137 -9.84 24.96 -14.58
N THR A 138 -10.83 24.14 -14.25
CA THR A 138 -12.07 24.55 -13.58
C THR A 138 -12.04 24.31 -12.06
N ASN A 139 -10.88 23.92 -11.50
CA ASN A 139 -10.68 23.58 -10.09
C ASN A 139 -11.57 22.42 -9.59
N GLN A 140 -11.92 21.50 -10.49
CA GLN A 140 -12.75 20.32 -10.16
C GLN A 140 -11.90 19.07 -9.89
N ILE A 141 -10.58 19.17 -9.87
CA ILE A 141 -9.68 18.11 -9.41
C ILE A 141 -8.90 18.62 -8.21
N ILE A 142 -9.06 17.97 -7.05
CA ILE A 142 -8.38 18.33 -5.81
C ILE A 142 -7.59 17.14 -5.25
N ASN A 143 -6.58 17.44 -4.43
CA ASN A 143 -6.02 16.46 -3.50
C ASN A 143 -6.78 16.53 -2.19
N HIS A 144 -7.04 15.38 -1.56
CA HIS A 144 -7.55 15.37 -0.20
C HIS A 144 -6.52 16.00 0.76
N ASP A 145 -7.02 16.83 1.66
CA ASP A 145 -6.24 17.48 2.69
C ASP A 145 -6.79 17.05 4.06
N SER A 146 -6.00 16.23 4.75
CA SER A 146 -6.34 15.64 6.04
C SER A 146 -6.36 16.68 7.17
N GLU A 147 -5.91 17.91 6.92
CA GLU A 147 -5.82 19.02 7.87
C GLU A 147 -6.72 20.21 7.47
N ASP A 148 -7.61 20.02 6.49
CA ASP A 148 -8.55 21.04 6.04
C ASP A 148 -9.89 20.98 6.78
N TYR A 149 -9.89 21.44 8.04
CA TYR A 149 -11.07 21.39 8.92
C TYR A 149 -12.32 22.07 8.33
N ASP A 150 -12.17 23.05 7.43
CA ASP A 150 -13.32 23.71 6.76
C ASP A 150 -14.04 22.78 5.76
N HIS A 151 -13.33 21.78 5.24
CA HIS A 151 -13.83 20.79 4.27
C HIS A 151 -13.75 19.36 4.80
N LEU A 152 -13.75 19.20 6.12
CA LEU A 152 -13.90 17.91 6.80
C LEU A 152 -15.18 17.92 7.63
N VAL A 153 -15.89 16.79 7.60
CA VAL A 153 -17.06 16.55 8.44
C VAL A 153 -16.68 15.53 9.50
N ASP A 154 -16.82 15.89 10.77
CA ASP A 154 -16.71 14.97 11.90
C ASP A 154 -17.98 14.12 11.97
N LEU A 155 -17.82 12.80 11.86
CA LEU A 155 -18.91 11.82 11.86
C LEU A 155 -19.05 11.12 13.22
N GLY A 156 -18.34 11.59 14.25
CA GLY A 156 -18.26 10.95 15.56
C GLY A 156 -17.31 9.75 15.53
N MET A 157 -17.69 8.70 16.25
CA MET A 157 -16.87 7.50 16.42
C MET A 157 -17.62 6.24 15.99
N THR A 158 -16.89 5.24 15.50
CA THR A 158 -17.40 3.87 15.34
C THR A 158 -17.77 3.27 16.70
N GLU A 159 -18.50 2.15 16.72
CA GLU A 159 -18.78 1.39 17.94
C GLU A 159 -17.49 0.96 18.67
N SER A 160 -16.42 0.69 17.92
CA SER A 160 -15.09 0.37 18.43
C SER A 160 -14.31 1.58 18.97
N GLY A 161 -14.90 2.79 18.92
CA GLY A 161 -14.32 4.03 19.43
C GLY A 161 -13.32 4.70 18.49
N ASP A 162 -13.30 4.36 17.20
CA ASP A 162 -12.41 5.02 16.23
C ASP A 162 -13.06 6.31 15.73
N PRO A 163 -12.42 7.49 15.84
CA PRO A 163 -12.96 8.70 15.26
C PRO A 163 -13.01 8.60 13.74
N VAL A 164 -14.10 9.10 13.15
CA VAL A 164 -14.36 9.03 11.71
C VAL A 164 -14.60 10.43 11.19
N TYR A 165 -13.84 10.80 10.17
CA TYR A 165 -14.03 12.04 9.43
C TYR A 165 -14.20 11.71 7.95
N ILE A 166 -14.79 12.62 7.21
CA ILE A 166 -14.87 12.48 5.76
C ILE A 166 -14.69 13.83 5.07
N ASN A 167 -14.14 13.79 3.86
CA ASN A 167 -14.12 14.94 2.97
C ASN A 167 -15.56 15.46 2.72
N LYS A 168 -15.78 16.76 2.96
CA LYS A 168 -17.09 17.42 2.87
C LYS A 168 -17.73 17.31 1.49
N TYR A 169 -16.95 17.37 0.42
CA TYR A 169 -17.46 17.20 -0.95
C TYR A 169 -18.04 15.81 -1.19
N VAL A 170 -17.50 14.80 -0.51
CA VAL A 170 -18.01 13.42 -0.57
C VAL A 170 -19.31 13.32 0.24
N TYR A 171 -19.31 13.83 1.47
CA TYR A 171 -20.47 13.84 2.36
C TYR A 171 -21.69 14.52 1.71
N ASP A 172 -21.47 15.69 1.11
CA ASP A 172 -22.51 16.52 0.50
C ASP A 172 -22.94 16.02 -0.91
N SER A 173 -22.20 15.10 -1.54
CA SER A 173 -22.53 14.62 -2.90
C SER A 173 -23.70 13.65 -2.91
N ASP A 174 -24.56 13.68 -3.93
CA ASP A 174 -25.65 12.71 -4.07
C ASP A 174 -25.14 11.31 -4.42
N VAL A 175 -24.04 11.24 -5.18
CA VAL A 175 -23.37 9.99 -5.56
C VAL A 175 -21.87 10.11 -5.28
N ALA A 176 -21.34 9.19 -4.46
CA ALA A 176 -19.92 9.09 -4.15
C ALA A 176 -19.33 7.83 -4.79
N ILE A 177 -18.36 8.02 -5.70
CA ILE A 177 -17.79 6.96 -6.53
C ILE A 177 -16.33 6.73 -6.12
N LEU A 178 -15.98 5.52 -5.70
CA LEU A 178 -14.60 5.11 -5.39
C LEU A 178 -14.02 4.32 -6.57
N ILE A 179 -12.98 4.85 -7.21
CA ILE A 179 -12.24 4.15 -8.26
C ILE A 179 -11.00 3.51 -7.65
N GLY A 180 -11.01 2.21 -7.37
CA GLY A 180 -9.91 1.54 -6.69
C GLY A 180 -9.22 0.47 -7.52
N HIS A 181 -8.40 -0.33 -6.85
CA HIS A 181 -7.79 -1.54 -7.41
C HIS A 181 -7.53 -2.52 -6.28
N THR A 182 -7.70 -3.80 -6.54
CA THR A 182 -7.44 -4.89 -5.62
C THR A 182 -6.08 -5.51 -5.93
N LEU A 183 -5.08 -5.20 -5.11
CA LEU A 183 -3.72 -5.72 -5.20
C LEU A 183 -3.19 -6.03 -3.80
N GLY A 184 -2.40 -7.11 -3.67
CA GLY A 184 -1.87 -7.56 -2.39
C GLY A 184 -1.11 -6.46 -1.64
N ASN A 185 -1.50 -6.19 -0.40
CA ASN A 185 -1.00 -5.08 0.42
C ASN A 185 -0.62 -5.57 1.83
N PRO A 186 0.54 -5.16 2.40
CA PRO A 186 0.97 -5.60 3.73
C PRO A 186 0.04 -5.10 4.84
N TYR A 187 -0.71 -4.03 4.61
CA TYR A 187 -1.65 -3.45 5.56
C TYR A 187 -3.06 -3.98 5.30
N GLY A 188 -3.46 -5.07 5.97
CA GLY A 188 -4.81 -5.61 5.93
C GLY A 188 -5.18 -6.41 4.67
N GLY A 189 -4.21 -7.02 3.98
CA GLY A 189 -4.46 -7.98 2.90
C GLY A 189 -4.45 -7.38 1.50
N TYR A 190 -5.40 -6.50 1.20
CA TYR A 190 -5.62 -5.94 -0.14
C TYR A 190 -5.80 -4.41 -0.15
N SER A 191 -5.45 -3.75 -1.25
CA SER A 191 -5.97 -2.41 -1.57
C SER A 191 -7.42 -2.46 -2.07
N GLY A 192 -8.02 -1.31 -2.35
CA GLY A 192 -9.41 -1.23 -2.84
C GLY A 192 -10.45 -1.36 -1.72
N GLY A 193 -11.72 -1.37 -2.12
CA GLY A 193 -12.87 -1.43 -1.21
C GLY A 193 -12.76 -0.42 -0.07
N TYR A 194 -13.13 -0.83 1.14
CA TYR A 194 -13.16 0.07 2.29
C TYR A 194 -11.80 0.55 2.78
N LYS A 195 -10.70 -0.07 2.35
CA LYS A 195 -9.39 0.51 2.62
C LYS A 195 -9.20 1.85 1.90
N HIS A 196 -9.78 1.99 0.70
CA HIS A 196 -9.67 3.20 -0.10
C HIS A 196 -10.26 4.41 0.65
N SER A 197 -11.50 4.29 1.12
CA SER A 197 -12.16 5.33 1.92
C SER A 197 -11.51 5.54 3.27
N ALA A 198 -11.26 4.47 4.04
CA ALA A 198 -10.76 4.58 5.41
C ALA A 198 -9.39 5.26 5.50
N THR A 199 -8.53 5.10 4.48
CA THR A 199 -7.16 5.63 4.49
C THR A 199 -6.93 6.81 3.55
N GLY A 200 -7.79 7.01 2.55
CA GLY A 200 -7.54 7.95 1.45
C GLY A 200 -8.24 9.30 1.56
N ILE A 201 -9.37 9.38 2.29
CA ILE A 201 -10.22 10.58 2.37
C ILE A 201 -10.63 10.94 3.81
N ASN A 202 -9.77 10.59 4.77
CA ASN A 202 -10.04 10.71 6.20
C ASN A 202 -8.99 11.59 6.91
N HIS A 203 -9.36 12.10 8.08
CA HIS A 203 -8.46 12.87 8.95
C HIS A 203 -7.38 11.96 9.57
N TRP A 204 -6.21 12.52 9.90
CA TRP A 204 -5.09 11.74 10.42
C TRP A 204 -5.42 11.02 11.73
N LYS A 205 -6.29 11.59 12.57
CA LYS A 205 -6.75 10.96 13.82
C LYS A 205 -7.47 9.63 13.57
N SER A 206 -8.24 9.52 12.48
CA SER A 206 -8.86 8.24 12.11
C SER A 206 -7.80 7.25 11.62
N ILE A 207 -6.90 7.71 10.75
CA ILE A 207 -5.80 6.88 10.20
C ILE A 207 -4.85 6.37 11.30
N ALA A 208 -4.67 7.16 12.37
CA ALA A 208 -3.89 6.84 13.55
C ALA A 208 -4.49 5.70 14.39
N THR A 209 -5.76 5.36 14.23
CA THR A 209 -6.36 4.25 15.00
C THR A 209 -5.89 2.87 14.55
N HIS A 210 -5.44 2.75 13.30
CA HIS A 210 -5.02 1.48 12.71
C HIS A 210 -3.55 1.45 12.29
N HIS A 211 -2.90 2.59 12.02
CA HIS A 211 -1.45 2.65 11.73
C HIS A 211 -0.59 2.90 12.98
N VAL A 212 -0.81 2.10 14.01
CA VAL A 212 -0.12 2.22 15.31
C VAL A 212 0.33 0.86 15.83
N PRO A 213 1.31 0.81 16.76
CA PRO A 213 1.82 -0.45 17.30
C PRO A 213 0.72 -1.33 17.91
N LYS A 214 -0.27 -0.72 18.59
CA LYS A 214 -1.42 -1.42 19.20
C LYS A 214 -2.21 -2.28 18.20
N VAL A 215 -2.19 -1.94 16.92
CA VAL A 215 -2.85 -2.70 15.84
C VAL A 215 -1.84 -3.51 15.05
N MET A 216 -0.73 -2.90 14.62
CA MET A 216 0.24 -3.52 13.71
C MET A 216 1.13 -4.58 14.36
N HIS A 217 1.24 -4.60 15.69
CA HIS A 217 2.08 -5.58 16.42
C HIS A 217 1.27 -6.70 17.05
N ARG A 218 -0.03 -6.76 16.77
CA ARG A 218 -0.87 -7.89 17.13
C ARG A 218 -0.47 -9.12 16.32
N LYS A 219 -0.79 -10.29 16.87
CA LYS A 219 -0.50 -11.59 16.23
C LYS A 219 -1.26 -11.80 14.92
N ASP A 220 -2.39 -11.10 14.74
CA ASP A 220 -3.22 -11.17 13.54
C ASP A 220 -2.75 -10.24 12.41
N PHE A 221 -1.63 -9.51 12.57
CA PHE A 221 -1.08 -8.64 11.54
C PHE A 221 -0.03 -9.34 10.66
N VAL A 222 0.77 -10.23 11.24
CA VAL A 222 1.86 -10.96 10.56
C VAL A 222 1.65 -12.47 10.73
N PRO A 223 1.56 -13.27 9.64
CA PRO A 223 1.64 -12.86 8.24
C PRO A 223 0.42 -12.03 7.79
N VAL A 224 0.57 -11.33 6.66
CA VAL A 224 -0.51 -10.55 6.04
C VAL A 224 -1.79 -11.38 5.86
N THR A 225 -2.94 -10.80 6.21
CA THR A 225 -4.26 -11.46 6.15
C THR A 225 -5.38 -10.43 5.94
N THR A 226 -6.53 -10.90 5.43
CA THR A 226 -7.79 -10.15 5.35
C THR A 226 -8.61 -10.18 6.66
N HIS A 227 -8.13 -10.84 7.72
CA HIS A 227 -8.87 -10.96 9.01
C HIS A 227 -8.20 -10.22 10.18
N SER A 228 -7.21 -9.38 9.89
CA SER A 228 -6.53 -8.58 10.92
C SER A 228 -7.48 -7.54 11.51
N LEU A 229 -7.26 -7.15 12.77
CA LEU A 229 -7.94 -5.98 13.36
C LEU A 229 -7.84 -4.73 12.47
N MET A 230 -6.71 -4.55 11.77
CA MET A 230 -6.56 -3.45 10.83
C MET A 230 -7.60 -3.49 9.70
N ARG A 231 -7.88 -4.68 9.14
CA ARG A 231 -8.93 -4.82 8.11
C ARG A 231 -10.31 -4.52 8.71
N THR A 232 -10.63 -5.09 9.86
CA THR A 232 -11.89 -4.82 10.55
C THR A 232 -12.11 -3.32 10.76
N LYS A 233 -11.07 -2.58 11.20
CA LYS A 233 -11.15 -1.12 11.35
C LYS A 233 -11.40 -0.39 10.03
N PHE A 234 -10.78 -0.81 8.92
CA PHE A 234 -11.06 -0.20 7.61
C PHE A 234 -12.54 -0.34 7.22
N ASP A 235 -13.09 -1.54 7.44
CA ASP A 235 -14.48 -1.86 7.13
C ASP A 235 -15.43 -1.06 8.05
N GLU A 236 -15.21 -1.06 9.37
CA GLU A 236 -16.02 -0.32 10.35
C GLU A 236 -16.02 1.19 10.08
N ILE A 237 -14.84 1.79 9.86
CA ILE A 237 -14.71 3.23 9.58
C ILE A 237 -15.50 3.62 8.33
N SER A 238 -15.38 2.82 7.26
CA SER A 238 -16.02 3.14 5.99
C SER A 238 -17.52 2.87 6.00
N MET A 239 -17.97 1.80 6.66
CA MET A 239 -19.39 1.54 6.85
C MET A 239 -20.04 2.63 7.71
N HIS A 240 -19.32 3.15 8.72
CA HIS A 240 -19.77 4.31 9.50
C HIS A 240 -19.89 5.57 8.64
N MET A 241 -18.96 5.80 7.71
CA MET A 241 -19.10 6.89 6.73
C MET A 241 -20.40 6.74 5.93
N GLU A 242 -20.68 5.55 5.39
CA GLU A 242 -21.88 5.30 4.59
C GLU A 242 -23.17 5.50 5.38
N GLU A 243 -23.20 5.02 6.63
CA GLU A 243 -24.33 5.22 7.54
C GLU A 243 -24.60 6.71 7.77
N LYS A 244 -23.57 7.49 8.12
CA LYS A 244 -23.72 8.92 8.44
C LYS A 244 -23.95 9.79 7.21
N MET A 245 -23.51 9.37 6.03
CA MET A 245 -23.87 10.00 4.75
C MET A 245 -25.29 9.65 4.31
N GLY A 246 -25.89 8.57 4.83
CA GLY A 246 -27.16 8.03 4.35
C GLY A 246 -27.08 7.45 2.93
N LYS A 247 -25.87 7.14 2.45
CA LYS A 247 -25.63 6.59 1.11
C LYS A 247 -24.39 5.68 1.09
N LYS A 248 -24.41 4.67 0.21
CA LYS A 248 -23.27 3.77 -0.01
C LYS A 248 -22.29 4.40 -0.99
N PHE A 249 -21.02 4.03 -0.91
CA PHE A 249 -20.09 4.27 -2.01
C PHE A 249 -20.41 3.35 -3.18
N PHE A 250 -20.43 3.90 -4.41
CA PHE A 250 -20.34 3.10 -5.62
C PHE A 250 -18.86 2.84 -5.91
N CYS A 251 -18.39 1.62 -5.68
CA CYS A 251 -17.00 1.27 -5.97
C CYS A 251 -16.85 0.72 -7.40
N CYS A 252 -15.69 0.93 -8.00
CA CYS A 252 -15.27 0.31 -9.25
C CYS A 252 -13.78 -0.04 -9.14
N ASP A 253 -13.48 -1.30 -8.81
CA ASP A 253 -12.13 -1.80 -8.56
C ASP A 253 -11.72 -2.80 -9.63
N ALA A 254 -10.47 -2.70 -10.09
CA ALA A 254 -9.84 -3.75 -10.89
C ALA A 254 -8.89 -4.61 -10.04
N VAL A 255 -8.96 -5.93 -10.22
CA VAL A 255 -7.89 -6.85 -9.80
C VAL A 255 -6.75 -6.69 -10.80
N LEU A 256 -5.53 -6.46 -10.33
CA LEU A 256 -4.40 -6.12 -11.20
C LEU A 256 -3.31 -7.19 -11.21
N ASP A 257 -2.64 -7.31 -12.36
CA ASP A 257 -1.44 -8.13 -12.55
C ASP A 257 -0.15 -7.37 -12.17
N THR A 258 1.00 -8.02 -12.37
CA THR A 258 2.33 -7.45 -12.06
C THR A 258 2.66 -6.17 -12.82
N LYS A 259 2.01 -5.93 -13.97
CA LYS A 259 2.17 -4.77 -14.84
C LYS A 259 1.03 -3.76 -14.69
N ALA A 260 0.21 -3.91 -13.65
CA ALA A 260 -0.98 -3.10 -13.39
C ALA A 260 -2.09 -3.21 -14.46
N ARG A 261 -2.12 -4.30 -15.24
CA ARG A 261 -3.21 -4.61 -16.18
C ARG A 261 -4.35 -5.33 -15.45
N GLN A 262 -5.56 -5.18 -15.95
CA GLN A 262 -6.79 -5.64 -15.32
C GLN A 262 -6.99 -7.13 -15.58
N ILE A 263 -7.01 -7.94 -14.51
CA ILE A 263 -7.39 -9.35 -14.52
C ILE A 263 -8.91 -9.48 -14.48
N GLU A 264 -9.56 -8.73 -13.59
CA GLU A 264 -11.02 -8.69 -13.43
C GLU A 264 -11.45 -7.30 -12.95
N ILE A 265 -12.73 -6.97 -13.14
CA ILE A 265 -13.30 -5.66 -12.75
C ILE A 265 -14.59 -5.89 -11.99
N PHE A 266 -14.67 -5.33 -10.79
CA PHE A 266 -15.83 -5.44 -9.91
C PHE A 266 -16.34 -4.04 -9.58
N SER A 267 -17.65 -3.83 -9.72
CA SER A 267 -18.30 -2.60 -9.33
C SER A 267 -19.46 -2.88 -8.38
N GLY A 268 -19.80 -1.91 -7.53
CA GLY A 268 -20.93 -1.98 -6.60
C GLY A 268 -20.57 -1.69 -5.16
N TYR A 269 -21.29 -2.32 -4.24
CA TYR A 269 -21.22 -2.04 -2.82
C TYR A 269 -20.01 -2.71 -2.19
N ALA A 270 -19.07 -1.92 -1.65
CA ALA A 270 -17.80 -2.37 -1.12
C ALA A 270 -17.91 -3.60 -0.18
N LYS A 271 -18.86 -3.59 0.77
CA LYS A 271 -19.07 -4.69 1.73
C LYS A 271 -19.26 -6.05 1.06
N GLU A 272 -19.91 -6.09 -0.09
CA GLU A 272 -20.20 -7.32 -0.83
C GLU A 272 -19.14 -7.58 -1.91
N MET A 273 -18.79 -6.57 -2.70
CA MET A 273 -17.89 -6.76 -3.84
C MET A 273 -16.45 -7.10 -3.43
N GLN A 274 -15.95 -6.55 -2.31
CA GLN A 274 -14.52 -6.67 -1.99
C GLN A 274 -14.09 -8.12 -1.76
N GLN A 275 -14.96 -8.95 -1.18
CA GLN A 275 -14.68 -10.37 -0.98
C GLN A 275 -14.54 -11.13 -2.31
N LEU A 276 -15.35 -10.78 -3.30
CA LEU A 276 -15.28 -11.37 -4.65
C LEU A 276 -14.00 -10.93 -5.36
N SER A 277 -13.64 -9.64 -5.24
CA SER A 277 -12.38 -9.12 -5.76
C SER A 277 -11.16 -9.79 -5.10
N TRP A 278 -11.20 -10.04 -3.79
CA TRP A 278 -10.12 -10.74 -3.08
C TRP A 278 -9.98 -12.20 -3.54
N LYS A 279 -11.09 -12.92 -3.76
CA LYS A 279 -11.07 -14.28 -4.32
C LYS A 279 -10.39 -14.32 -5.70
N ALA A 280 -10.70 -13.36 -6.56
CA ALA A 280 -10.03 -13.24 -7.86
C ALA A 280 -8.55 -12.86 -7.71
N ALA A 281 -8.22 -11.92 -6.84
CA ALA A 281 -6.85 -11.47 -6.58
C ALA A 281 -5.96 -12.52 -5.90
N ASN A 282 -6.55 -13.44 -5.12
CA ASN A 282 -5.83 -14.54 -4.47
C ASN A 282 -5.09 -15.42 -5.48
N LYS A 283 -5.69 -15.64 -6.67
CA LYS A 283 -5.09 -16.45 -7.76
C LYS A 283 -3.71 -15.96 -8.20
N ARG A 284 -3.42 -14.68 -7.97
CA ARG A 284 -2.13 -14.03 -8.27
C ARG A 284 -1.32 -13.77 -7.00
N THR A 285 -2.00 -13.33 -5.95
CA THR A 285 -1.35 -12.73 -4.78
C THR A 285 -0.83 -13.79 -3.82
N PHE A 286 -1.57 -14.87 -3.57
CA PHE A 286 -1.14 -15.95 -2.68
C PHE A 286 -0.58 -17.09 -3.53
N VAL A 287 0.74 -17.24 -3.53
CA VAL A 287 1.45 -18.14 -4.45
C VAL A 287 2.05 -19.30 -3.66
N PRO A 288 1.50 -20.53 -3.77
CA PRO A 288 2.16 -21.74 -3.28
C PRO A 288 3.44 -21.97 -4.08
N TYR A 289 4.59 -21.88 -3.41
CA TYR A 289 5.90 -21.94 -4.09
C TYR A 289 6.97 -22.62 -3.24
N ALA A 290 7.03 -22.34 -1.94
CA ALA A 290 8.13 -22.77 -1.11
C ALA A 290 7.99 -24.25 -0.71
N LYS A 291 9.02 -25.05 -1.00
CA LYS A 291 9.13 -26.45 -0.54
C LYS A 291 9.55 -26.54 0.92
N GLU A 292 10.42 -25.62 1.32
CA GLU A 292 10.97 -25.53 2.67
C GLU A 292 10.92 -24.07 3.14
N LYS A 293 11.04 -23.86 4.46
CA LYS A 293 11.18 -22.52 5.01
C LYS A 293 12.58 -21.98 4.68
N TYR A 294 12.67 -20.69 4.41
CA TYR A 294 13.90 -19.99 4.08
C TYR A 294 14.51 -19.34 5.32
N ASP A 295 15.79 -19.60 5.52
CA ASP A 295 16.61 -19.01 6.57
C ASP A 295 17.20 -17.67 6.17
N VAL A 296 17.31 -17.40 4.87
CA VAL A 296 17.80 -16.13 4.35
C VAL A 296 16.90 -15.62 3.23
N LEU A 297 16.45 -14.37 3.33
CA LEU A 297 15.84 -13.64 2.22
C LEU A 297 16.82 -12.59 1.68
N VAL A 298 16.99 -12.52 0.36
CA VAL A 298 17.90 -11.58 -0.32
C VAL A 298 17.16 -10.71 -1.32
N PHE A 299 17.28 -9.38 -1.22
CA PHE A 299 16.71 -8.43 -2.20
C PHE A 299 17.44 -7.09 -2.22
N GLY A 300 17.06 -6.18 -3.12
CA GLY A 300 17.67 -4.84 -3.20
C GLY A 300 16.66 -3.71 -3.05
N LEU A 301 17.13 -2.53 -2.63
CA LEU A 301 16.33 -1.32 -2.52
C LEU A 301 16.75 -0.26 -3.57
N PRO A 302 15.82 0.13 -4.47
CA PRO A 302 15.99 1.32 -5.32
C PRO A 302 15.97 2.60 -4.48
N LYS A 303 16.56 3.71 -4.95
CA LYS A 303 16.45 5.03 -4.29
C LYS A 303 14.98 5.46 -4.19
N SER A 304 14.24 5.30 -5.29
CA SER A 304 12.85 5.74 -5.43
C SER A 304 11.93 4.57 -5.79
N PHE A 305 10.90 4.35 -4.97
CA PHE A 305 9.80 3.40 -5.19
C PHE A 305 8.64 3.72 -4.23
N HIS A 306 7.44 3.21 -4.52
CA HIS A 306 6.22 3.33 -3.70
C HIS A 306 5.94 4.74 -3.13
N TYR A 307 6.45 5.09 -1.94
CA TYR A 307 6.26 6.40 -1.32
C TYR A 307 7.09 7.52 -1.96
N GLY A 308 8.08 7.21 -2.79
CA GLY A 308 8.75 8.19 -3.65
C GLY A 308 10.26 8.17 -3.51
N ASP A 309 10.88 9.26 -3.95
CA ASP A 309 12.33 9.39 -3.92
C ASP A 309 12.86 9.41 -2.48
N GLY A 310 14.04 8.86 -2.27
CA GLY A 310 14.64 8.71 -0.94
C GLY A 310 14.09 7.56 -0.08
N MET A 311 13.02 6.85 -0.51
CA MET A 311 12.47 5.74 0.28
C MET A 311 13.50 4.63 0.54
N GLY A 312 14.36 4.33 -0.43
CA GLY A 312 15.40 3.31 -0.26
C GLY A 312 16.67 3.77 0.45
N THR A 313 16.84 5.09 0.69
CA THR A 313 18.04 5.65 1.35
C THR A 313 17.75 6.13 2.77
N ASN A 314 16.55 6.64 3.02
CA ASN A 314 16.11 7.09 4.34
C ASN A 314 16.01 5.87 5.28
N PRO A 315 16.71 5.86 6.43
CA PRO A 315 16.82 4.68 7.29
C PRO A 315 15.47 4.21 7.87
N ILE A 316 14.54 5.13 8.17
CA ILE A 316 13.20 4.78 8.66
C ILE A 316 12.36 4.16 7.54
N MET A 317 12.36 4.80 6.37
CA MET A 317 11.56 4.36 5.22
C MET A 317 12.05 3.02 4.63
N MET A 318 13.37 2.84 4.56
CA MET A 318 13.98 1.57 4.14
C MET A 318 13.60 0.43 5.09
N MET A 319 13.67 0.64 6.41
CA MET A 319 13.32 -0.39 7.38
C MET A 319 11.83 -0.74 7.32
N GLN A 320 10.96 0.24 7.02
CA GLN A 320 9.56 -0.02 6.70
C GLN A 320 9.41 -0.90 5.44
N ALA A 321 10.17 -0.63 4.38
CA ALA A 321 10.14 -1.41 3.14
C ALA A 321 10.55 -2.87 3.38
N ILE A 322 11.60 -3.08 4.18
CA ILE A 322 12.06 -4.41 4.61
C ILE A 322 10.96 -5.12 5.39
N SER A 323 10.34 -4.43 6.35
CA SER A 323 9.22 -4.96 7.13
C SER A 323 8.04 -5.36 6.26
N ALA A 324 7.73 -4.60 5.20
CA ALA A 324 6.67 -4.96 4.27
C ALA A 324 6.94 -6.29 3.55
N GLN A 325 8.21 -6.62 3.23
CA GLN A 325 8.55 -7.93 2.65
C GLN A 325 8.40 -9.05 3.69
N ILE A 326 8.81 -8.82 4.94
CA ILE A 326 8.62 -9.77 6.03
C ILE A 326 7.13 -10.08 6.23
N VAL A 327 6.27 -9.05 6.26
CA VAL A 327 4.82 -9.20 6.40
C VAL A 327 4.21 -10.08 5.29
N ARG A 328 4.73 -9.94 4.06
CA ARG A 328 4.28 -10.70 2.89
C ARG A 328 4.80 -12.13 2.85
N HIS A 329 6.03 -12.35 3.30
CA HIS A 329 6.75 -13.61 3.15
C HIS A 329 6.90 -14.40 4.46
N ARG A 330 6.36 -13.91 5.60
CA ARG A 330 6.49 -14.61 6.89
C ARG A 330 6.09 -16.08 6.83
N ARG A 331 5.11 -16.43 6.00
CA ARG A 331 4.67 -17.82 5.77
C ARG A 331 5.76 -18.73 5.26
N VAL A 332 6.77 -18.22 4.55
CA VAL A 332 7.87 -19.03 4.01
C VAL A 332 9.19 -18.77 4.73
N MET A 333 9.22 -17.90 5.74
CA MET A 333 10.39 -17.62 6.56
C MET A 333 10.51 -18.63 7.70
N SER A 334 11.74 -19.08 7.98
CA SER A 334 12.03 -19.81 9.22
C SER A 334 11.96 -18.86 10.43
N ASP A 335 11.89 -19.40 11.64
CA ASP A 335 11.79 -18.57 12.86
C ASP A 335 13.08 -17.77 13.13
N ASN A 336 14.23 -18.23 12.60
CA ASN A 336 15.53 -17.56 12.72
C ASN A 336 15.95 -16.86 11.41
N CYS A 337 14.99 -16.51 10.56
CA CYS A 337 15.27 -15.96 9.23
C CYS A 337 16.08 -14.65 9.31
N VAL A 338 17.07 -14.53 8.45
CA VAL A 338 17.91 -13.34 8.25
C VAL A 338 17.51 -12.64 6.95
N ILE A 339 17.42 -11.33 6.98
CA ILE A 339 17.25 -10.53 5.77
C ILE A 339 18.61 -9.95 5.34
N ILE A 340 18.96 -10.06 4.07
CA ILE A 340 20.10 -9.39 3.48
C ILE A 340 19.60 -8.50 2.34
N CYS A 341 19.83 -7.19 2.44
CA CYS A 341 19.39 -6.29 1.39
C CYS A 341 20.39 -5.18 1.05
N SER A 342 20.52 -4.85 -0.24
CA SER A 342 21.35 -3.73 -0.68
C SER A 342 20.62 -2.39 -0.55
N SER A 343 21.30 -1.39 0.03
CA SER A 343 20.83 -0.01 0.04
C SER A 343 22.00 0.96 0.16
N ILE A 344 21.90 2.07 -0.58
CA ILE A 344 22.85 3.19 -0.50
C ILE A 344 22.91 3.77 0.92
N CYS A 345 21.79 3.83 1.65
CA CYS A 345 21.66 4.38 3.02
C CYS A 345 22.72 5.44 3.38
N ASN A 346 22.68 6.58 2.69
CA ASN A 346 23.74 7.59 2.69
C ASN A 346 23.42 8.84 3.51
N GLY A 347 22.39 8.78 4.37
CA GLY A 347 21.96 9.92 5.18
C GLY A 347 21.05 10.91 4.46
N ASP A 348 20.64 10.62 3.22
CA ASP A 348 19.57 11.35 2.54
C ASP A 348 18.20 10.91 3.07
N PHE A 349 17.62 11.75 3.94
CA PHE A 349 16.27 11.59 4.48
C PHE A 349 15.19 12.18 3.56
N HIS A 350 15.56 12.93 2.53
CA HIS A 350 14.67 13.72 1.68
C HIS A 350 13.75 14.64 2.50
N ASP A 351 14.37 15.62 3.16
CA ASP A 351 13.73 16.52 4.13
C ASP A 351 12.59 17.38 3.51
N GLU A 352 12.51 17.49 2.19
CA GLU A 352 11.44 18.20 1.49
C GLU A 352 10.11 17.44 1.58
N ILE A 353 10.13 16.10 1.41
CA ILE A 353 8.90 15.29 1.45
C ILE A 353 8.65 14.65 2.82
N TRP A 354 9.71 14.43 3.62
CA TRP A 354 9.62 13.91 5.00
C TRP A 354 10.37 14.79 6.00
N PRO A 355 9.94 16.05 6.20
CA PRO A 355 10.68 17.08 6.95
C PRO A 355 10.96 16.76 8.42
N TYR A 356 10.29 15.76 8.96
CA TYR A 356 10.35 15.34 10.36
C TYR A 356 11.18 14.06 10.56
N THR A 357 11.53 13.31 9.51
CA THR A 357 12.13 11.97 9.69
C THR A 357 13.56 12.01 10.21
N ARG A 358 14.33 13.05 9.89
CA ARG A 358 15.66 13.28 10.47
C ARG A 358 15.59 13.54 11.96
N GLU A 359 14.68 14.42 12.39
CA GLU A 359 14.44 14.70 13.80
C GLU A 359 13.98 13.44 14.55
N MET A 360 13.03 12.69 13.98
CA MET A 360 12.58 11.41 14.54
C MET A 360 13.73 10.42 14.73
N TYR A 361 14.62 10.31 13.74
CA TYR A 361 15.80 9.46 13.84
C TYR A 361 16.71 9.92 14.98
N ASP A 362 17.02 11.22 15.05
CA ASP A 362 17.89 11.77 16.09
C ASP A 362 17.29 11.59 17.51
N MET A 363 15.98 11.77 17.65
CA MET A 363 15.26 11.51 18.90
C MET A 363 15.35 10.04 19.31
N PHE A 364 15.13 9.13 18.38
CA PHE A 364 15.26 7.69 18.63
C PHE A 364 16.66 7.34 19.15
N GLN A 365 17.72 8.01 18.68
CA GLN A 365 19.09 7.78 19.17
C GLN A 365 19.39 8.35 20.56
N LYS A 366 18.66 9.38 21.02
CA LYS A 366 19.08 10.23 22.16
C LYS A 366 18.11 10.23 23.34
N ASP A 367 16.84 9.91 23.12
CA ASP A 367 15.78 10.07 24.13
C ASP A 367 15.51 8.80 24.96
N GLY A 368 16.56 8.02 25.24
CA GLY A 368 16.46 6.79 26.04
C GLY A 368 15.54 5.71 25.46
N MET A 369 15.21 5.79 24.16
CA MET A 369 14.34 4.85 23.48
C MET A 369 15.04 3.50 23.32
N GLN A 370 14.29 2.43 23.54
CA GLN A 370 14.78 1.06 23.42
C GLN A 370 14.32 0.41 22.13
N THR A 371 13.08 0.69 21.72
CA THR A 371 12.49 0.16 20.50
C THR A 371 11.81 1.28 19.72
N LEU A 372 11.74 1.13 18.39
CA LEU A 372 11.09 2.11 17.52
C LEU A 372 9.68 2.55 17.98
N PRO A 373 8.81 1.67 18.52
CA PRO A 373 7.48 2.04 19.00
C PRO A 373 7.46 3.00 20.18
N ASP A 374 8.58 3.15 20.90
CA ASP A 374 8.71 4.13 21.96
C ASP A 374 8.51 5.56 21.44
N MET A 375 8.78 5.79 20.15
CA MET A 375 8.49 7.06 19.47
C MET A 375 7.00 7.38 19.46
N ASN A 376 6.11 6.38 19.49
CA ASN A 376 4.66 6.57 19.33
C ASN A 376 4.06 7.55 20.36
N ARG A 377 4.72 7.73 21.52
CA ARG A 377 4.33 8.73 22.54
C ARG A 377 4.36 10.19 22.03
N TYR A 378 5.17 10.46 21.00
CA TYR A 378 5.28 11.77 20.35
C TYR A 378 4.41 11.90 19.09
N GLY A 379 3.61 10.89 18.77
CA GLY A 379 2.79 10.85 17.57
C GLY A 379 1.90 12.08 17.41
N GLU A 380 1.18 12.43 18.48
CA GLU A 380 0.31 13.62 18.49
C GLU A 380 1.11 14.92 18.44
N TYR A 381 2.20 15.03 19.22
CA TYR A 381 3.06 16.21 19.23
C TYR A 381 3.51 16.63 17.82
N PHE A 382 4.04 15.68 17.05
CA PHE A 382 4.42 15.92 15.65
C PHE A 382 3.20 16.10 14.75
N ALA A 383 2.15 15.29 14.94
CA ALA A 383 0.95 15.36 14.12
C ALA A 383 0.27 16.73 14.17
N THR A 384 0.42 17.46 15.29
CA THR A 384 -0.14 18.80 15.49
C THR A 384 0.87 19.93 15.30
N ASP A 385 2.10 19.65 14.84
CA ASP A 385 3.10 20.70 14.60
C ASP A 385 2.69 21.56 13.40
N GLU A 386 2.44 22.85 13.64
CA GLU A 386 1.95 23.77 12.61
C GLU A 386 2.92 23.95 11.44
N ALA A 387 4.23 23.86 11.66
CA ALA A 387 5.22 24.02 10.61
C ALA A 387 5.23 22.80 9.67
N TYR A 388 5.14 21.58 10.23
CA TYR A 388 5.00 20.36 9.44
C TYR A 388 3.65 20.26 8.74
N ILE A 389 2.55 20.62 9.40
CA ILE A 389 1.22 20.69 8.79
C ILE A 389 1.25 21.67 7.61
N ARG A 390 1.84 22.86 7.77
CA ARG A 390 1.95 23.84 6.67
C ARG A 390 2.71 23.26 5.46
N LYS A 391 3.78 22.49 5.69
CA LYS A 391 4.51 21.81 4.61
C LYS A 391 3.66 20.72 3.95
N TYR A 392 2.91 19.93 4.71
CA TYR A 392 1.98 18.93 4.17
C TYR A 392 0.90 19.59 3.28
N ARG A 393 0.26 20.65 3.79
CA ARG A 393 -0.84 21.32 3.10
C ARG A 393 -0.38 22.07 1.85
N HIS A 394 0.81 22.67 1.86
CA HIS A 394 1.19 23.66 0.83
C HIS A 394 2.52 23.40 0.12
N ALA A 395 3.32 22.42 0.57
CA ALA A 395 4.67 22.19 0.03
C ALA A 395 4.92 20.72 -0.38
N PHE A 396 3.85 19.95 -0.67
CA PHE A 396 3.95 18.57 -1.13
C PHE A 396 4.76 17.65 -0.18
N ALA A 397 4.77 17.95 1.12
CA ALA A 397 5.30 17.04 2.12
C ALA A 397 4.25 15.99 2.54
N TYR A 398 4.69 14.89 3.12
CA TYR A 398 3.82 13.94 3.81
C TYR A 398 3.32 14.54 5.13
N HIS A 399 2.16 14.07 5.60
CA HIS A 399 1.64 14.48 6.91
C HIS A 399 2.57 13.96 8.01
N PRO A 400 2.90 14.73 9.07
CA PRO A 400 3.81 14.30 10.14
C PRO A 400 3.48 12.95 10.77
N PHE A 401 2.19 12.66 10.99
CA PHE A 401 1.76 11.34 11.51
C PHE A 401 2.18 10.16 10.60
N HIS A 402 2.37 10.37 9.29
CA HIS A 402 2.87 9.32 8.39
C HIS A 402 4.21 8.75 8.87
N GLY A 403 5.10 9.58 9.46
CA GLY A 403 6.35 9.10 10.05
C GLY A 403 6.15 8.03 11.12
N PHE A 404 5.16 8.19 11.99
CA PHE A 404 4.85 7.23 13.07
C PHE A 404 4.22 5.95 12.54
N SER A 405 3.42 6.03 11.48
CA SER A 405 2.98 4.85 10.74
C SER A 405 4.17 4.05 10.19
N MET A 406 5.16 4.74 9.60
CA MET A 406 6.36 4.10 9.06
C MET A 406 7.22 3.48 10.17
N ILE A 407 7.41 4.16 11.30
CA ILE A 407 8.12 3.65 12.48
C ILE A 407 7.42 2.41 13.06
N SER A 408 6.09 2.45 13.20
CA SER A 408 5.28 1.32 13.69
C SER A 408 5.47 0.09 12.80
N SER A 409 5.52 0.30 11.49
CA SER A 409 5.79 -0.76 10.51
C SER A 409 7.24 -1.24 10.55
N ALA A 410 8.21 -0.32 10.59
CA ALA A 410 9.64 -0.61 10.58
C ALA A 410 10.07 -1.55 11.72
N HIS A 411 9.48 -1.41 12.91
CA HIS A 411 9.77 -2.30 14.05
C HIS A 411 9.40 -3.77 13.80
N ILE A 412 8.52 -4.06 12.83
CA ILE A 412 8.14 -5.45 12.52
C ILE A 412 9.36 -6.25 12.07
N ALA A 413 10.33 -5.63 11.40
CA ALA A 413 11.58 -6.27 11.03
C ALA A 413 12.35 -6.81 12.24
N GLU A 414 12.53 -6.00 13.29
CA GLU A 414 13.18 -6.42 14.53
C GLU A 414 12.40 -7.55 15.22
N LYS A 415 11.06 -7.51 15.16
CA LYS A 415 10.21 -8.53 15.79
C LYS A 415 10.19 -9.88 15.07
N ASN A 416 10.54 -9.93 13.78
CA ASN A 416 10.28 -11.10 12.92
C ASN A 416 11.48 -11.56 12.09
N ALA A 417 12.63 -10.92 12.22
CA ALA A 417 13.89 -11.36 11.64
C ALA A 417 14.95 -11.50 12.74
N ALA A 418 15.76 -12.54 12.68
CA ALA A 418 16.87 -12.73 13.62
C ALA A 418 17.97 -11.67 13.41
N ALA A 419 18.12 -11.20 12.17
CA ALA A 419 18.94 -10.05 11.82
C ALA A 419 18.54 -9.47 10.46
N VAL A 420 18.85 -8.20 10.26
CA VAL A 420 18.78 -7.53 8.96
C VAL A 420 20.16 -6.98 8.63
N TYR A 421 20.71 -7.37 7.49
CA TYR A 421 21.98 -6.90 6.96
C TYR A 421 21.72 -5.93 5.80
N VAL A 422 22.20 -4.69 5.96
CA VAL A 422 22.26 -3.70 4.89
C VAL A 422 23.62 -3.77 4.21
N VAL A 423 23.61 -4.09 2.93
CA VAL A 423 24.79 -4.22 2.09
C VAL A 423 25.02 -2.93 1.32
N GLY A 424 26.26 -2.45 1.29
CA GLY A 424 26.65 -1.32 0.44
C GLY A 424 26.26 0.06 0.96
N ALA A 425 25.87 0.21 2.23
CA ALA A 425 25.55 1.52 2.77
C ALA A 425 26.78 2.47 2.73
N GLU A 426 26.64 3.64 2.09
CA GLU A 426 27.69 4.68 2.01
C GLU A 426 27.94 5.33 3.37
N GLN A 427 26.87 5.50 4.17
CA GLN A 427 26.95 5.98 5.55
C GLN A 427 26.35 4.94 6.51
N PRO A 428 27.07 3.84 6.78
CA PRO A 428 26.51 2.68 7.46
C PRO A 428 26.15 2.95 8.93
N GLY A 429 26.56 4.09 9.49
CA GLY A 429 26.11 4.56 10.80
C GLY A 429 24.59 4.74 10.89
N PHE A 430 23.94 5.21 9.82
CA PHE A 430 22.50 5.41 9.81
C PHE A 430 21.73 4.10 9.95
N ALA A 431 22.12 3.09 9.16
CA ALA A 431 21.55 1.75 9.26
C ALA A 431 21.80 1.11 10.64
N ARG A 432 23.02 1.25 11.19
CA ARG A 432 23.34 0.73 12.53
C ARG A 432 22.53 1.39 13.64
N GLY A 433 22.27 2.69 13.55
CA GLY A 433 21.41 3.39 14.52
C GLY A 433 19.95 2.90 14.51
N MET A 434 19.50 2.26 13.43
CA MET A 434 18.20 1.57 13.37
C MET A 434 18.25 0.11 13.86
N GLY A 435 19.35 -0.32 14.48
CA GLY A 435 19.55 -1.71 14.93
C GLY A 435 19.95 -2.69 13.82
N LEU A 436 20.25 -2.21 12.60
CA LEU A 436 20.59 -3.06 11.47
C LEU A 436 22.10 -3.37 11.44
N LYS A 437 22.48 -4.50 10.85
CA LYS A 437 23.88 -4.88 10.61
C LYS A 437 24.31 -4.34 9.24
N THR A 438 25.61 -4.05 9.05
CA THR A 438 26.12 -3.52 7.77
C THR A 438 27.31 -4.33 7.26
N ARG A 439 27.37 -4.61 5.95
CA ARG A 439 28.52 -5.23 5.27
C ARG A 439 28.78 -4.56 3.92
N ALA A 440 29.97 -4.76 3.36
CA ALA A 440 30.31 -4.17 2.07
C ALA A 440 29.64 -4.92 0.92
N THR A 441 29.57 -6.26 1.01
CA THR A 441 29.02 -7.12 -0.04
C THR A 441 27.98 -8.12 0.48
N PHE A 442 27.22 -8.74 -0.44
CA PHE A 442 26.24 -9.76 -0.10
C PHE A 442 26.89 -11.02 0.46
N GLU A 443 28.05 -11.40 -0.07
CA GLU A 443 28.84 -12.57 0.35
C GLU A 443 29.33 -12.40 1.80
N GLU A 444 29.83 -11.22 2.16
CA GLU A 444 30.25 -10.93 3.53
C GLU A 444 29.06 -10.98 4.51
N ALA A 445 27.89 -10.49 4.10
CA ALA A 445 26.68 -10.56 4.90
C ALA A 445 26.21 -12.00 5.10
N LEU A 446 26.20 -12.79 4.02
CA LEU A 446 25.80 -14.18 4.04
C LEU A 446 26.75 -15.03 4.90
N GLU A 447 28.05 -14.88 4.74
CA GLU A 447 29.04 -15.60 5.56
C GLU A 447 28.95 -15.23 7.05
N ASP A 448 28.70 -13.96 7.37
CA ASP A 448 28.48 -13.55 8.75
C ASP A 448 27.19 -14.14 9.33
N ALA A 449 26.11 -14.17 8.55
CA ALA A 449 24.83 -14.77 8.94
C ALA A 449 24.98 -16.29 9.15
N LYS A 450 25.65 -17.00 8.23
CA LYS A 450 25.93 -18.44 8.33
C LYS A 450 26.71 -18.78 9.59
N ARG A 451 27.74 -17.99 9.89
CA ARG A 451 28.59 -18.20 11.06
C ARG A 451 27.84 -17.97 12.38
N LYS A 452 26.93 -17.00 12.44
CA LYS A 452 26.38 -16.50 13.71
C LYS A 452 24.94 -16.89 13.99
N ILE A 453 24.15 -17.19 12.95
CA ILE A 453 22.69 -17.28 13.07
C ILE A 453 22.15 -18.54 12.37
N VAL A 454 22.36 -18.65 11.06
CA VAL A 454 21.60 -19.61 10.22
C VAL A 454 22.35 -20.92 9.92
N GLY A 455 23.59 -21.05 10.37
CA GLY A 455 24.40 -22.26 10.15
C GLY A 455 25.01 -22.35 8.75
N LYS A 456 25.66 -23.48 8.44
CA LYS A 456 26.51 -23.62 7.24
C LYS A 456 25.75 -23.73 5.92
N ASN A 457 24.55 -24.31 5.94
CA ASN A 457 23.77 -24.63 4.74
C ASN A 457 22.34 -24.07 4.90
N PRO A 458 22.16 -22.74 4.92
CA PRO A 458 20.84 -22.13 5.05
C PRO A 458 20.05 -22.28 3.75
N ASN A 459 18.73 -22.39 3.86
CA ASN A 459 17.85 -22.25 2.70
C ASN A 459 17.73 -20.76 2.31
N ILE A 460 18.07 -20.41 1.08
CA ILE A 460 18.13 -19.01 0.62
C ILE A 460 17.07 -18.76 -0.45
N LEU A 461 16.27 -17.71 -0.26
CA LEU A 461 15.38 -17.17 -1.28
C LEU A 461 15.86 -15.79 -1.74
N ALA A 462 16.24 -15.70 -3.00
CA ALA A 462 16.54 -14.45 -3.68
C ALA A 462 15.29 -13.89 -4.36
N LEU A 463 15.06 -12.59 -4.17
CA LEU A 463 13.92 -11.83 -4.71
C LEU A 463 14.42 -10.65 -5.56
N PRO A 464 14.97 -10.87 -6.77
CA PRO A 464 15.27 -9.78 -7.68
C PRO A 464 13.99 -9.00 -8.05
N ARG A 465 14.12 -7.71 -8.36
CA ARG A 465 13.00 -6.86 -8.82
C ARG A 465 11.90 -6.65 -7.77
N THR A 466 12.20 -6.90 -6.50
CA THR A 466 11.26 -6.84 -5.36
C THR A 466 10.40 -5.56 -5.34
N PHE A 467 10.98 -4.41 -5.70
CA PHE A 467 10.29 -3.12 -5.70
C PHE A 467 10.06 -2.55 -7.11
N LYS A 468 10.25 -3.37 -8.14
CA LYS A 468 9.97 -3.04 -9.56
C LYS A 468 8.77 -3.78 -10.12
N THR A 469 8.30 -4.80 -9.43
CA THR A 469 7.10 -5.58 -9.75
C THR A 469 6.09 -5.51 -8.60
N ALA A 470 4.81 -5.72 -8.88
CA ALA A 470 3.83 -5.81 -7.81
C ALA A 470 4.09 -7.07 -6.96
N SER A 471 4.21 -6.91 -5.66
CA SER A 471 4.56 -8.01 -4.76
C SER A 471 3.46 -9.08 -4.66
N VAL A 472 3.85 -10.26 -4.19
CA VAL A 472 2.98 -11.39 -3.85
C VAL A 472 3.17 -11.77 -2.38
N HIS A 473 2.37 -12.71 -1.89
CA HIS A 473 2.46 -13.37 -0.60
C HIS A 473 2.81 -14.83 -0.88
N LEU A 474 4.07 -15.20 -0.64
CA LEU A 474 4.50 -16.58 -0.86
C LEU A 474 3.94 -17.48 0.24
N MET A 475 3.63 -18.71 -0.12
CA MET A 475 3.14 -19.77 0.76
C MET A 475 3.95 -21.05 0.55
N MET A 476 3.80 -21.98 1.49
CA MET A 476 4.31 -23.33 1.28
C MET A 476 3.57 -23.99 0.11
N GLU A 477 4.23 -24.88 -0.64
CA GLU A 477 3.65 -25.49 -1.84
C GLU A 477 2.42 -26.37 -1.57
N ASP A 478 2.31 -26.91 -0.35
CA ASP A 478 1.21 -27.76 0.12
C ASP A 478 0.05 -26.98 0.78
N GLU A 479 0.18 -25.65 0.87
CA GLU A 479 -0.80 -24.76 1.47
C GLU A 479 -1.78 -24.20 0.43
N VAL A 480 -3.07 -24.19 0.77
CA VAL A 480 -4.10 -23.46 0.02
C VAL A 480 -4.66 -22.34 0.88
N TYR A 481 -4.66 -21.13 0.31
CA TYR A 481 -5.35 -19.98 0.89
C TYR A 481 -6.78 -19.91 0.36
N ASN A 482 -7.76 -20.27 1.19
CA ASN A 482 -9.18 -20.22 0.81
C ASN A 482 -9.84 -18.86 1.07
N GLY A 483 -9.08 -17.88 1.59
CA GLY A 483 -9.59 -16.56 1.92
C GLY A 483 -10.11 -16.40 3.34
N GLU A 484 -10.02 -17.44 4.19
CA GLU A 484 -10.35 -17.43 5.63
C GLU A 484 -9.19 -17.98 6.47
N GLU A 485 -8.65 -19.15 6.10
CA GLU A 485 -7.53 -19.83 6.76
C GLU A 485 -6.62 -20.55 5.74
N ILE A 486 -5.43 -20.97 6.20
CA ILE A 486 -4.52 -21.80 5.40
C ILE A 486 -4.84 -23.26 5.72
N HIS A 487 -5.12 -24.07 4.70
CA HIS A 487 -5.27 -25.51 4.85
C HIS A 487 -4.10 -26.25 4.19
N HIS A 488 -3.53 -27.23 4.89
CA HIS A 488 -2.58 -28.17 4.30
C HIS A 488 -3.31 -29.19 3.43
N HIS A 489 -2.76 -29.51 2.26
CA HIS A 489 -3.17 -30.63 1.41
C HIS A 489 -2.98 -31.97 2.13
N GLY A 490 -3.91 -32.31 3.03
CA GLY A 490 -3.87 -33.54 3.83
C GLY A 490 -5.03 -33.72 4.81
N HIS A 491 -5.80 -32.67 5.11
CA HIS A 491 -6.98 -32.75 5.99
C HIS A 491 -8.25 -32.29 5.29
N MET A 492 -8.63 -32.94 4.19
CA MET A 492 -10.05 -33.10 3.87
C MET A 492 -10.52 -34.36 4.63
N HIS A 493 -11.08 -34.17 5.82
CA HIS A 493 -11.74 -35.27 6.52
C HIS A 493 -12.96 -35.74 5.74
N MET A 494 -13.02 -37.06 5.52
CA MET A 494 -14.24 -37.83 5.23
C MET A 494 -15.32 -37.59 6.27
#